data_AF-A0A8T7GDA4-F1
#
_entry.id   AF-A0A8T7GDA4-F1
#
_cell.length_a   1.000
_cell.length_b   1.000
_cell.length_c   1.000
_cell.angle_alpha   90.00
_cell.angle_beta   90.00
_cell.angle_gamma   90.00
#
_symmetry.space_group_name_H-M   'P 1'
#
loop_
_entity.id
_entity.type
_entity.pdbx_description
1 polymer ?
#
loop_
_entity_poly.entity_id
_entity_poly.type
_entity_poly.pdbx_seq_one_letter_code
_entity_poly.pdbx_strand_id
1 'polypeptide(L)'
;MAGQTALDAKLRKKTLYLSLVAIASVFVFEIAAGLITNSLALLTDSTHALLDAVVTGILIIAVSLAARPRDTDHTYGHGKIEIVGGFIGGVALFFVSVFFIYEATARIAGLGETTAVIPGTIGFAAVIYTLAVDVFRITILRRASKKIGADNSPTLKADLYHAFADFASTAVALVGLWLVTTGVHLGDSVAAILLGGFLAYLSSRFAYRNAVDLTDRISPRHVASVRQAAAGTEGVLDCRDVKMRKVGMETFVEVTISMKADISFEKAHEISAQVEQNIASVLSSKDDLEILKNITVHFEPTYSADIPPESIIERAAARVAGVKGIHNIIVSKVQSTGRLEVSLHVQVNRSATLSEAHLIANAVEDSIKSQIKEVGNITVHLEPLMPNVRGIAPISDVQLQDSIIGIVRQTGYIQRVGRIATFRTEDNTLKIDVDCVFSSGQPETIERVHEIVSDIEKQIRLKYPGSIVTIHTEPG
;
A
#
# COMPACT_ATOMS: atom_id res chain seq x y z
N MET A 1 -5.13 -16.03 -7.29
CA MET A 1 -5.44 -14.66 -7.72
C MET A 1 -4.43 -14.04 -8.71
N ALA A 2 -3.10 -14.18 -8.55
CA ALA A 2 -2.12 -13.71 -9.56
C ALA A 2 -2.33 -14.31 -10.99
N GLY A 3 -2.94 -15.50 -11.06
CA GLY A 3 -3.30 -16.15 -12.33
C GLY A 3 -4.39 -15.43 -13.13
N GLN A 4 -5.34 -14.75 -12.47
CA GLN A 4 -6.46 -14.10 -13.15
C GLN A 4 -6.04 -12.78 -13.80
N THR A 5 -5.23 -11.97 -13.12
CA THR A 5 -4.61 -10.76 -13.69
C THR A 5 -3.74 -11.04 -14.90
N ALA A 6 -2.98 -12.14 -14.87
CA ALA A 6 -2.16 -12.56 -15.99
C ALA A 6 -3.04 -13.06 -17.16
N LEU A 7 -4.17 -13.71 -16.86
CA LEU A 7 -5.14 -14.15 -17.84
C LEU A 7 -5.82 -12.96 -18.53
N ASP A 8 -6.22 -11.93 -17.78
CA ASP A 8 -6.85 -10.72 -18.32
C ASP A 8 -5.89 -9.88 -19.15
N ALA A 9 -4.63 -9.77 -18.72
CA ALA A 9 -3.58 -9.13 -19.51
C ALA A 9 -3.33 -9.89 -20.83
N LYS A 10 -3.29 -11.24 -20.79
CA LYS A 10 -3.17 -12.08 -21.99
C LYS A 10 -4.39 -11.93 -22.91
N LEU A 11 -5.60 -11.90 -22.35
CA LEU A 11 -6.84 -11.73 -23.12
C LEU A 11 -6.90 -10.34 -23.78
N ARG A 12 -6.54 -9.27 -23.08
CA ARG A 12 -6.43 -7.91 -23.64
C ARG A 12 -5.46 -7.88 -24.80
N LYS A 13 -4.22 -8.33 -24.57
CA LYS A 13 -3.18 -8.36 -25.60
C LYS A 13 -3.62 -9.18 -26.82
N LYS A 14 -4.21 -10.36 -26.60
CA LYS A 14 -4.73 -11.21 -27.69
C LYS A 14 -5.84 -10.51 -28.48
N THR A 15 -6.75 -9.82 -27.79
CA THR A 15 -7.87 -9.12 -28.46
C THR A 15 -7.37 -7.93 -29.26
N LEU A 16 -6.49 -7.11 -28.71
CA LEU A 16 -5.85 -6.00 -29.42
C LEU A 16 -5.03 -6.50 -30.61
N TYR A 17 -4.30 -7.61 -30.47
CA TYR A 17 -3.57 -8.23 -31.57
C TYR A 17 -4.50 -8.70 -32.70
N LEU A 18 -5.64 -9.32 -32.36
CA LEU A 18 -6.65 -9.70 -33.36
C LEU A 18 -7.25 -8.48 -34.05
N SER A 19 -7.51 -7.39 -33.31
CA SER A 19 -7.96 -6.11 -33.86
C SER A 19 -6.93 -5.52 -34.83
N LEU A 20 -5.65 -5.52 -34.44
CA LEU A 20 -4.53 -5.07 -35.27
C LEU A 20 -4.43 -5.85 -36.58
N VAL A 21 -4.49 -7.19 -36.53
CA VAL A 21 -4.43 -8.03 -37.73
C VAL A 21 -5.61 -7.73 -38.66
N ALA A 22 -6.80 -7.50 -38.09
CA ALA A 22 -8.00 -7.19 -38.86
C ALA A 22 -7.90 -5.83 -39.57
N ILE A 23 -7.48 -4.76 -38.89
CA ILE A 23 -7.30 -3.45 -39.54
C ILE A 23 -6.11 -3.43 -40.52
N ALA A 24 -5.04 -4.16 -40.21
CA ALA A 24 -3.93 -4.33 -41.16
C ALA A 24 -4.38 -5.08 -42.43
N SER A 25 -5.32 -6.03 -42.33
CA SER A 25 -5.89 -6.68 -43.52
C SER A 25 -6.76 -5.75 -44.36
N VAL A 26 -7.48 -4.82 -43.73
CA VAL A 26 -8.22 -3.75 -44.45
C VAL A 26 -7.25 -2.89 -45.23
N PHE A 27 -6.20 -2.39 -44.58
CA PHE A 27 -5.15 -1.60 -45.25
C PHE A 27 -4.59 -2.31 -46.50
N VAL A 28 -4.19 -3.57 -46.37
CA VAL A 28 -3.62 -4.34 -47.51
C VAL A 28 -4.64 -4.53 -48.63
N PHE A 29 -5.91 -4.78 -48.28
CA PHE A 29 -6.96 -4.95 -49.28
C PHE A 29 -7.28 -3.65 -50.01
N GLU A 30 -7.44 -2.54 -49.28
CA GLU A 30 -7.79 -1.24 -49.84
C GLU A 30 -6.66 -0.60 -50.63
N ILE A 31 -5.40 -0.75 -50.20
CA ILE A 31 -4.27 -0.24 -50.99
C ILE A 31 -4.14 -1.01 -52.31
N ALA A 32 -4.33 -2.34 -52.31
CA ALA A 32 -4.32 -3.13 -53.53
C ALA A 32 -5.49 -2.76 -54.45
N ALA A 33 -6.71 -2.67 -53.90
CA ALA A 33 -7.89 -2.24 -54.63
C ALA A 33 -7.73 -0.83 -55.20
N GLY A 34 -7.17 0.11 -54.42
CA GLY A 34 -6.90 1.49 -54.81
C GLY A 34 -5.88 1.58 -55.95
N LEU A 35 -4.80 0.80 -55.90
CA LEU A 35 -3.82 0.74 -57.00
C LEU A 35 -4.40 0.11 -58.28
N ILE A 36 -5.16 -0.98 -58.16
CA ILE A 36 -5.78 -1.66 -59.32
C ILE A 36 -6.82 -0.77 -59.99
N THR A 37 -7.63 -0.07 -59.20
CA THR A 37 -8.69 0.80 -59.69
C THR A 37 -8.22 2.23 -59.97
N ASN A 38 -6.95 2.54 -59.65
CA ASN A 38 -6.39 3.90 -59.65
C ASN A 38 -7.29 4.90 -58.90
N SER A 39 -7.88 4.45 -57.78
CA SER A 39 -8.85 5.21 -57.00
C SER A 39 -8.16 5.93 -55.85
N LEU A 40 -8.09 7.26 -55.94
CA LEU A 40 -7.56 8.12 -54.88
C LEU A 40 -8.35 7.99 -53.58
N ALA A 41 -9.67 7.74 -53.66
CA ALA A 41 -10.51 7.55 -52.49
C ALA A 41 -10.13 6.30 -51.69
N LEU A 42 -9.92 5.16 -52.36
CA LEU A 42 -9.47 3.92 -51.71
C LEU A 42 -8.04 4.03 -51.17
N LEU A 43 -7.15 4.76 -51.87
CA LEU A 43 -5.80 5.02 -51.37
C LEU A 43 -5.81 5.89 -50.10
N THR A 44 -6.71 6.87 -50.03
CA THR A 44 -6.88 7.72 -48.83
C THR A 44 -7.42 6.91 -47.66
N ASP A 45 -8.44 6.07 -47.89
CA ASP A 45 -9.01 5.18 -46.86
C ASP A 45 -7.97 4.16 -46.34
N SER A 46 -7.16 3.60 -47.24
CA SER A 46 -6.06 2.72 -46.85
C SER A 46 -5.03 3.42 -45.97
N THR A 47 -4.72 4.70 -46.25
CA THR A 47 -3.77 5.48 -45.43
C THR A 47 -4.32 5.71 -44.03
N HIS A 48 -5.64 5.90 -43.91
CA HIS A 48 -6.34 5.98 -42.63
C HIS A 48 -6.26 4.66 -41.85
N ALA A 49 -6.61 3.53 -42.49
CA ALA A 49 -6.48 2.20 -41.89
C ALA A 49 -5.05 1.87 -41.43
N LEU A 50 -4.03 2.34 -42.14
CA LEU A 50 -2.62 2.23 -41.73
C LEU A 50 -2.34 3.01 -40.44
N LEU A 51 -2.83 4.24 -40.33
CA LEU A 51 -2.65 5.07 -39.14
C LEU A 51 -3.30 4.40 -37.91
N ASP A 52 -4.49 3.82 -38.08
CA ASP A 52 -5.17 3.10 -37.01
C ASP A 52 -4.43 1.83 -36.60
N ALA A 53 -3.84 1.11 -37.56
CA ALA A 53 -2.96 -0.02 -37.28
C ALA A 53 -1.73 0.42 -36.44
N VAL A 54 -1.13 1.57 -36.75
CA VAL A 54 -0.02 2.14 -35.97
C VAL A 54 -0.47 2.50 -34.55
N VAL A 55 -1.61 3.19 -34.39
CA VAL A 55 -2.16 3.56 -33.07
C VAL A 55 -2.47 2.31 -32.23
N THR A 56 -3.07 1.29 -32.84
CA THR A 56 -3.32 -0.01 -32.20
C THR A 56 -2.02 -0.72 -31.82
N GLY A 57 -0.98 -0.62 -32.66
CA GLY A 57 0.36 -1.11 -32.36
C GLY A 57 0.97 -0.45 -31.11
N ILE A 58 0.90 0.88 -31.02
CA ILE A 58 1.33 1.64 -29.83
C ILE A 58 0.58 1.17 -28.59
N LEU A 59 -0.73 0.93 -28.71
CA LEU A 59 -1.57 0.44 -27.63
C LEU A 59 -1.15 -0.95 -27.13
N ILE A 60 -0.83 -1.87 -28.05
CA ILE A 60 -0.33 -3.21 -27.71
C ILE A 60 1.01 -3.13 -26.97
N ILE A 61 1.88 -2.22 -27.38
CA ILE A 61 3.15 -1.95 -26.70
C ILE A 61 2.87 -1.40 -25.30
N ALA A 62 1.99 -0.41 -25.16
CA ALA A 62 1.62 0.17 -23.87
C ALA A 62 1.05 -0.88 -22.90
N VAL A 63 0.14 -1.75 -23.36
CA VAL A 63 -0.39 -2.86 -22.56
C VAL A 63 0.70 -3.87 -22.18
N SER A 64 1.62 -4.17 -23.10
CA SER A 64 2.72 -5.10 -22.83
C SER A 64 3.72 -4.54 -21.80
N LEU A 65 4.01 -3.24 -21.86
CA LEU A 65 4.86 -2.54 -20.89
C LEU A 65 4.15 -2.41 -19.55
N ALA A 66 2.86 -2.08 -19.54
CA ALA A 66 2.06 -1.95 -18.32
C ALA A 66 1.89 -3.28 -17.56
N ALA A 67 1.95 -4.41 -18.27
CA ALA A 67 1.88 -5.75 -17.67
C ALA A 67 3.19 -6.20 -17.00
N ARG A 68 4.28 -5.42 -17.10
CA ARG A 68 5.54 -5.75 -16.41
C ARG A 68 5.36 -5.68 -14.89
N PRO A 69 5.98 -6.60 -14.12
CA PRO A 69 5.96 -6.54 -12.66
C PRO A 69 6.64 -5.26 -12.16
N ARG A 70 6.53 -5.01 -10.85
CA ARG A 70 7.21 -3.89 -10.18
C ARG A 70 8.73 -4.07 -10.29
N ASP A 71 9.44 -2.97 -10.48
CA ASP A 71 10.90 -2.90 -10.43
C ASP A 71 11.34 -1.75 -9.49
N THR A 72 12.65 -1.53 -9.36
CA THR A 72 13.21 -0.52 -8.46
C THR A 72 12.86 0.90 -8.88
N ASP A 73 12.69 1.15 -10.17
CA ASP A 73 12.41 2.47 -10.73
C ASP A 73 10.89 2.73 -10.81
N HIS A 74 10.08 1.68 -10.75
CA HIS A 74 8.61 1.67 -10.77
C HIS A 74 8.08 0.83 -9.61
N THR A 75 8.24 1.35 -8.39
CA THR A 75 7.84 0.68 -7.14
C THR A 75 6.33 0.42 -7.02
N TYR A 76 5.50 1.25 -7.66
CA TYR A 76 4.05 1.04 -7.80
C TYR A 76 3.67 0.16 -9.00
N GLY A 77 4.63 -0.16 -9.86
CA GLY A 77 4.44 -0.92 -11.09
C GLY A 77 4.18 -0.05 -12.32
N HIS A 78 4.01 -0.72 -13.46
CA HIS A 78 3.96 -0.09 -14.78
C HIS A 78 2.54 0.27 -15.24
N GLY A 79 1.52 0.08 -14.39
CA GLY A 79 0.11 0.20 -14.78
C GLY A 79 -0.29 1.55 -15.38
N LYS A 80 0.39 2.65 -15.01
CA LYS A 80 0.11 3.98 -15.58
C LYS A 80 0.48 4.10 -17.07
N ILE A 81 1.38 3.27 -17.59
CA ILE A 81 1.74 3.26 -19.02
C ILE A 81 0.51 2.95 -19.89
N GLU A 82 -0.39 2.12 -19.39
CA GLU A 82 -1.66 1.80 -20.06
C GLU A 82 -2.52 3.07 -20.27
N ILE A 83 -2.60 3.92 -19.24
CA ILE A 83 -3.36 5.18 -19.26
C ILE A 83 -2.71 6.19 -20.21
N VAL A 84 -1.37 6.26 -20.22
CA VAL A 84 -0.62 7.11 -21.17
C VAL A 84 -0.88 6.68 -22.61
N GLY A 85 -0.85 5.36 -22.90
CA GLY A 85 -1.18 4.84 -24.23
C GLY A 85 -2.61 5.16 -24.64
N GLY A 86 -3.57 5.04 -23.71
CA GLY A 86 -4.96 5.46 -23.93
C GLY A 86 -5.08 6.96 -24.22
N PHE A 87 -4.38 7.81 -23.46
CA PHE A 87 -4.36 9.25 -23.70
C PHE A 87 -3.82 9.61 -25.09
N ILE A 88 -2.67 9.05 -25.48
CA ILE A 88 -2.07 9.25 -26.80
C ILE A 88 -3.03 8.80 -27.91
N GLY A 89 -3.63 7.61 -27.76
CA GLY A 89 -4.62 7.11 -28.72
C GLY A 89 -5.86 8.00 -28.85
N GLY A 90 -6.34 8.55 -27.73
CA GLY A 90 -7.45 9.51 -27.72
C GLY A 90 -7.11 10.84 -28.41
N VAL A 91 -5.91 11.36 -28.18
CA VAL A 91 -5.43 12.58 -28.85
C VAL A 91 -5.25 12.35 -30.36
N ALA A 92 -4.70 11.21 -30.76
CA ALA A 92 -4.57 10.84 -32.17
C ALA A 92 -5.96 10.80 -32.85
N LEU A 93 -6.95 10.15 -32.22
CA LEU A 93 -8.32 10.10 -32.75
C LEU A 93 -8.92 11.50 -32.95
N PHE A 94 -8.66 12.40 -32.00
CA PHE A 94 -9.17 13.76 -32.07
C PHE A 94 -8.64 14.49 -33.32
N PHE A 95 -7.33 14.41 -33.57
CA PHE A 95 -6.73 15.04 -34.74
C PHE A 95 -7.21 14.42 -36.06
N VAL A 96 -7.37 13.09 -36.12
CA VAL A 96 -7.96 12.41 -37.28
C VAL A 96 -9.40 12.88 -37.52
N SER A 97 -10.21 13.00 -36.46
CA SER A 97 -11.58 13.49 -36.57
C SER A 97 -11.65 14.93 -37.07
N VAL A 98 -10.75 15.80 -36.59
CA VAL A 98 -10.63 17.20 -37.06
C VAL A 98 -10.18 17.26 -38.52
N PHE A 99 -9.25 16.39 -38.92
CA PHE A 99 -8.81 16.28 -40.30
C PHE A 99 -9.97 15.91 -41.25
N PHE A 100 -10.85 14.97 -40.87
CA PHE A 100 -12.03 14.64 -41.67
C PHE A 100 -13.05 15.77 -41.76
N ILE A 101 -13.26 16.52 -40.68
CA ILE A 101 -14.11 17.72 -40.73
C ILE A 101 -13.50 18.74 -41.71
N TYR A 102 -12.19 18.93 -41.67
CA TYR A 102 -11.48 19.83 -42.58
C TYR A 102 -11.63 19.39 -44.04
N GLU A 103 -11.36 18.12 -44.37
CA GLU A 103 -11.53 17.58 -45.72
C GLU A 103 -12.97 17.71 -46.24
N ALA A 104 -13.95 17.37 -45.40
CA ALA A 104 -15.36 17.47 -45.77
C ALA A 104 -15.81 18.92 -45.99
N THR A 105 -15.32 19.87 -45.16
CA THR A 105 -15.62 21.31 -45.34
C THR A 105 -14.91 21.89 -46.56
N ALA A 106 -13.65 21.52 -46.82
CA ALA A 106 -12.91 21.93 -48.01
C ALA A 106 -13.60 21.46 -49.30
N ARG A 107 -14.16 20.24 -49.29
CA ARG A 107 -14.95 19.69 -50.41
C ARG A 107 -16.23 20.51 -50.66
N ILE A 108 -16.95 20.91 -49.61
CA ILE A 108 -18.14 21.78 -49.72
C ILE A 108 -17.76 23.18 -50.23
N ALA A 109 -16.61 23.71 -49.81
CA ALA A 109 -16.13 25.03 -50.20
C ALA A 109 -15.61 25.11 -51.65
N GLY A 110 -15.64 24.01 -52.41
CA GLY A 110 -15.12 23.95 -53.78
C GLY A 110 -13.60 24.05 -53.87
N LEU A 111 -12.89 23.86 -52.76
CA LEU A 111 -11.42 23.86 -52.69
C LEU A 111 -10.81 22.46 -52.89
N GLY A 112 -11.64 21.42 -52.93
CA GLY A 112 -11.22 20.02 -53.14
C GLY A 112 -11.41 19.54 -54.57
N GLU A 113 -10.54 18.63 -55.03
CA GLU A 113 -10.71 17.95 -56.31
C GLU A 113 -12.00 17.09 -56.27
N THR A 114 -12.99 17.46 -57.07
CA THR A 114 -14.18 16.62 -57.32
C THR A 114 -13.78 15.47 -58.24
N THR A 115 -13.05 14.49 -57.71
CA THR A 115 -12.81 13.26 -58.46
C THR A 115 -14.14 12.50 -58.52
N ALA A 116 -14.74 12.47 -59.72
CA ALA A 116 -15.92 11.70 -59.99
C ALA A 116 -15.63 10.23 -59.67
N VAL A 117 -16.17 9.76 -58.54
CA VAL A 117 -16.06 8.38 -58.10
C VAL A 117 -16.76 7.52 -59.15
N ILE A 118 -16.01 6.71 -59.89
CA ILE A 118 -16.57 5.59 -60.64
C ILE A 118 -16.32 4.36 -59.78
N PRO A 119 -17.24 3.99 -58.87
CA PRO A 119 -17.05 2.81 -58.05
C PRO A 119 -17.24 1.58 -58.95
N GLY A 120 -16.13 1.02 -59.42
CA GLY A 120 -16.14 -0.33 -59.99
C GLY A 120 -16.61 -1.34 -58.93
N THR A 121 -16.97 -2.55 -59.35
CA THR A 121 -17.38 -3.66 -58.45
C THR A 121 -16.35 -3.92 -57.33
N ILE A 122 -15.07 -3.67 -57.59
CA ILE A 122 -13.96 -3.78 -56.64
C ILE A 122 -14.07 -2.76 -55.49
N GLY A 123 -14.51 -1.53 -55.77
CA GLY A 123 -14.66 -0.50 -54.74
C GLY A 123 -15.79 -0.81 -53.76
N PHE A 124 -16.93 -1.28 -54.25
CA PHE A 124 -18.01 -1.77 -53.39
C PHE A 124 -17.60 -3.00 -52.58
N ALA A 125 -16.84 -3.93 -53.18
CA ALA A 125 -16.31 -5.08 -52.46
C ALA A 125 -15.36 -4.67 -51.32
N ALA A 126 -14.52 -3.64 -51.53
CA ALA A 126 -13.65 -3.09 -50.49
C ALA A 126 -14.44 -2.50 -49.33
N VAL A 127 -15.41 -1.61 -49.60
CA VAL A 127 -16.24 -0.99 -48.56
C VAL A 127 -17.02 -2.05 -47.76
N ILE A 128 -17.58 -3.07 -48.43
CA ILE A 128 -18.29 -4.17 -47.74
C ILE A 128 -17.33 -4.99 -46.88
N TYR A 129 -16.12 -5.26 -47.36
CA TYR A 129 -15.09 -5.98 -46.61
C TYR A 129 -14.70 -5.20 -45.35
N THR A 130 -14.42 -3.90 -45.46
CA THR A 130 -14.08 -3.01 -44.34
C THR A 130 -15.20 -3.00 -43.30
N LEU A 131 -16.45 -2.84 -43.72
CA LEU A 131 -17.60 -2.85 -42.83
C LEU A 131 -17.77 -4.19 -42.08
N ALA A 132 -17.50 -5.33 -42.76
CA ALA A 132 -17.52 -6.64 -42.12
C ALA A 132 -16.39 -6.81 -41.08
N VAL A 133 -15.20 -6.29 -41.40
CA VAL A 133 -14.05 -6.30 -40.48
C VAL A 133 -14.32 -5.43 -39.25
N ASP A 134 -14.90 -4.24 -39.40
CA ASP A 134 -15.19 -3.39 -38.25
C ASP A 134 -16.27 -3.96 -37.35
N VAL A 135 -17.31 -4.60 -37.91
CA VAL A 135 -18.29 -5.35 -37.12
C VAL A 135 -17.62 -6.48 -36.33
N PHE A 136 -16.67 -7.19 -36.95
CA PHE A 136 -15.87 -8.20 -36.27
C PHE A 136 -15.05 -7.60 -35.13
N ARG A 137 -14.31 -6.51 -35.37
CA ARG A 137 -13.51 -5.77 -34.37
C ARG A 137 -14.36 -5.30 -33.19
N ILE A 138 -15.46 -4.60 -33.46
CA ILE A 138 -16.41 -4.13 -32.43
C ILE A 138 -16.90 -5.31 -31.59
N THR A 139 -17.22 -6.45 -32.22
CA THR A 139 -17.73 -7.63 -31.51
C THR A 139 -16.69 -8.24 -30.59
N ILE A 140 -15.45 -8.43 -31.04
CA ILE A 140 -14.39 -9.01 -30.21
C ILE A 140 -13.99 -8.06 -29.07
N LEU A 141 -13.90 -6.76 -29.35
CA LEU A 141 -13.52 -5.72 -28.38
C LEU A 141 -14.60 -5.53 -27.31
N ARG A 142 -15.89 -5.50 -27.70
CA ARG A 142 -17.01 -5.45 -26.73
C ARG A 142 -17.06 -6.70 -25.86
N ARG A 143 -16.88 -7.88 -26.43
CA ARG A 143 -16.87 -9.14 -25.67
C ARG A 143 -15.73 -9.17 -24.65
N ALA A 144 -14.53 -8.74 -25.05
CA ALA A 144 -13.39 -8.66 -24.14
C ALA A 144 -13.60 -7.57 -23.07
N SER A 145 -14.13 -6.39 -23.43
CA SER A 145 -14.38 -5.29 -22.49
C SER A 145 -15.43 -5.68 -21.45
N LYS A 146 -16.47 -6.44 -21.86
CA LYS A 146 -17.48 -6.97 -20.92
C LYS A 146 -16.91 -8.06 -20.00
N LYS A 147 -15.99 -8.91 -20.48
CA LYS A 147 -15.35 -9.95 -19.66
C LYS A 147 -14.39 -9.40 -18.61
N ILE A 148 -13.71 -8.29 -18.92
CA ILE A 148 -12.63 -7.72 -18.09
C ILE A 148 -13.16 -6.59 -17.19
N GLY A 149 -14.39 -6.13 -17.43
CA GLY A 149 -14.95 -4.94 -16.81
C GLY A 149 -14.62 -3.70 -17.65
N ALA A 150 -15.64 -2.92 -17.98
CA ALA A 150 -15.47 -1.77 -18.87
C ALA A 150 -14.47 -0.76 -18.28
N ASP A 151 -14.51 -0.51 -16.98
CA ASP A 151 -13.68 0.49 -16.28
C ASP A 151 -12.25 0.02 -15.98
N ASN A 152 -11.95 -1.22 -16.37
CA ASN A 152 -10.71 -1.91 -16.10
C ASN A 152 -9.82 -2.07 -17.35
N SER A 153 -10.20 -1.48 -18.48
CA SER A 153 -9.34 -1.50 -19.67
C SER A 153 -9.48 -0.24 -20.52
N PRO A 154 -8.86 0.88 -20.11
CA PRO A 154 -8.89 2.13 -20.87
C PRO A 154 -8.43 1.93 -22.32
N THR A 155 -7.42 1.08 -22.51
CA THR A 155 -6.87 0.76 -23.83
C THR A 155 -7.87 0.03 -24.73
N LEU A 156 -8.49 -1.03 -24.22
CA LEU A 156 -9.49 -1.78 -24.97
C LEU A 156 -10.73 -0.93 -25.29
N LYS A 157 -11.11 -0.02 -24.38
CA LYS A 157 -12.13 1.01 -24.65
C LYS A 157 -11.69 1.95 -25.78
N ALA A 158 -10.44 2.41 -25.77
CA ALA A 158 -9.90 3.25 -26.85
C ALA A 158 -10.05 2.57 -28.20
N ASP A 159 -9.54 1.34 -28.32
CA ASP A 159 -9.58 0.56 -29.56
C ASP A 159 -11.03 0.22 -29.98
N LEU A 160 -11.93 0.03 -29.02
CA LEU A 160 -13.36 -0.14 -29.30
C LEU A 160 -14.00 1.12 -29.87
N TYR A 161 -13.67 2.30 -29.31
CA TYR A 161 -14.17 3.58 -29.83
C TYR A 161 -13.60 3.87 -31.22
N HIS A 162 -12.33 3.55 -31.46
CA HIS A 162 -11.71 3.59 -32.78
C HIS A 162 -12.45 2.68 -33.76
N ALA A 163 -12.61 1.39 -33.46
CA ALA A 163 -13.34 0.47 -34.33
C ALA A 163 -14.80 0.89 -34.60
N PHE A 164 -15.45 1.55 -33.63
CA PHE A 164 -16.79 2.11 -33.84
C PHE A 164 -16.76 3.36 -34.72
N ALA A 165 -15.71 4.18 -34.62
CA ALA A 165 -15.48 5.33 -35.47
C ALA A 165 -15.29 4.91 -36.93
N ASP A 166 -14.45 3.89 -37.16
CA ASP A 166 -14.17 3.32 -38.48
C ASP A 166 -15.46 2.79 -39.10
N PHE A 167 -16.19 1.94 -38.37
CA PHE A 167 -17.49 1.42 -38.81
C PHE A 167 -18.47 2.53 -39.19
N ALA A 168 -18.58 3.54 -38.33
CA ALA A 168 -19.51 4.64 -38.55
C ALA A 168 -19.07 5.48 -39.77
N SER A 169 -17.77 5.66 -39.98
CA SER A 169 -17.19 6.35 -41.13
C SER A 169 -17.47 5.61 -42.42
N THR A 170 -17.17 4.32 -42.47
CA THR A 170 -17.45 3.46 -43.63
C THR A 170 -18.95 3.36 -43.92
N ALA A 171 -19.80 3.31 -42.89
CA ALA A 171 -21.25 3.32 -43.05
C ALA A 171 -21.76 4.67 -43.61
N VAL A 172 -21.22 5.78 -43.11
CA VAL A 172 -21.53 7.12 -43.61
C VAL A 172 -21.08 7.27 -45.07
N ALA A 173 -19.86 6.83 -45.41
CA ALA A 173 -19.36 6.84 -46.78
C ALA A 173 -20.23 5.97 -47.72
N LEU A 174 -20.70 4.81 -47.26
CA LEU A 174 -21.62 3.96 -48.02
C LEU A 174 -22.97 4.65 -48.28
N VAL A 175 -23.52 5.34 -47.27
CA VAL A 175 -24.76 6.13 -47.42
C VAL A 175 -24.52 7.33 -48.33
N GLY A 176 -23.38 8.01 -48.21
CA GLY A 176 -22.96 9.10 -49.09
C GLY A 176 -22.88 8.65 -50.55
N LEU A 177 -22.25 7.51 -50.80
CA LEU A 177 -22.18 6.89 -52.13
C LEU A 177 -23.56 6.55 -52.69
N TRP A 178 -24.48 6.04 -51.85
CA TRP A 178 -25.87 5.79 -52.23
C TRP A 178 -26.67 7.07 -52.47
N LEU A 179 -26.42 8.15 -51.73
CA LEU A 179 -27.07 9.45 -51.95
C LEU A 179 -26.58 10.14 -53.24
N VAL A 180 -25.31 9.95 -53.61
CA VAL A 180 -24.78 10.41 -54.89
C VAL A 180 -25.47 9.72 -56.06
N THR A 181 -25.81 8.43 -55.96
CA THR A 181 -26.58 7.74 -57.03
C THR A 181 -28.02 8.21 -57.14
N THR A 182 -28.57 8.84 -56.09
CA THR A 182 -29.92 9.45 -56.10
C THR A 182 -29.91 10.96 -56.42
N GLY A 183 -28.74 11.54 -56.72
CA GLY A 183 -28.58 12.93 -57.18
C GLY A 183 -28.26 13.96 -56.09
N VAL A 184 -28.04 13.54 -54.83
CA VAL A 184 -27.72 14.44 -53.70
C VAL A 184 -26.21 14.52 -53.50
N HIS A 185 -25.54 15.38 -54.26
CA HIS A 185 -24.07 15.48 -54.29
C HIS A 185 -23.41 15.97 -52.98
N LEU A 186 -24.14 16.66 -52.10
CA LEU A 186 -23.63 17.17 -50.83
C LEU A 186 -23.84 16.22 -49.64
N GLY A 187 -24.56 15.11 -49.81
CA GLY A 187 -24.95 14.23 -48.72
C GLY A 187 -23.76 13.60 -47.99
N ASP A 188 -22.72 13.24 -48.75
CA ASP A 188 -21.48 12.64 -48.24
C ASP A 188 -20.72 13.60 -47.29
N SER A 189 -20.50 14.85 -47.71
CA SER A 189 -19.75 15.82 -46.92
C SER A 189 -20.48 16.27 -45.65
N VAL A 190 -21.81 16.40 -45.70
CA VAL A 190 -22.61 16.72 -44.50
C VAL A 190 -22.54 15.58 -43.48
N ALA A 191 -22.67 14.34 -43.94
CA ALA A 191 -22.59 13.17 -43.07
C ALA A 191 -21.18 13.00 -42.46
N ALA A 192 -20.12 13.26 -43.24
CA ALA A 192 -18.74 13.26 -42.76
C ALA A 192 -18.49 14.33 -41.69
N ILE A 193 -19.03 15.55 -41.84
CA ILE A 193 -18.92 16.60 -40.80
C ILE A 193 -19.65 16.20 -39.51
N LEU A 194 -20.87 15.69 -39.61
CA LEU A 194 -21.65 15.25 -38.44
C LEU A 194 -20.94 14.12 -37.69
N LEU A 195 -20.43 13.14 -38.43
CA LEU A 195 -19.67 12.04 -37.84
C LEU A 195 -18.35 12.51 -37.24
N GLY A 196 -17.56 13.29 -37.97
CA GLY A 196 -16.30 13.85 -37.48
C GLY A 196 -16.50 14.66 -36.20
N GLY A 197 -17.57 15.46 -36.10
CA GLY A 197 -17.93 16.19 -34.88
C GLY A 197 -18.26 15.27 -33.70
N PHE A 198 -19.04 14.21 -33.94
CA PHE A 198 -19.35 13.20 -32.93
C PHE A 198 -18.08 12.49 -32.41
N LEU A 199 -17.17 12.14 -33.32
CA LEU A 199 -15.91 11.49 -32.99
C LEU A 199 -14.93 12.42 -32.28
N ALA A 200 -14.83 13.68 -32.70
CA ALA A 200 -14.04 14.71 -32.00
C ALA A 200 -14.52 14.88 -30.55
N TYR A 201 -15.85 14.86 -30.31
CA TYR A 201 -16.40 14.90 -28.96
C TYR A 201 -16.06 13.65 -28.14
N LEU A 202 -16.25 12.45 -28.69
CA LEU A 202 -15.95 11.20 -27.98
C LEU A 202 -14.46 11.06 -27.65
N SER A 203 -13.58 11.35 -28.62
CA SER A 203 -12.13 11.31 -28.47
C SER A 203 -11.64 12.32 -27.45
N SER A 204 -12.13 13.57 -27.50
CA SER A 204 -11.82 14.60 -26.49
C SER A 204 -12.22 14.17 -25.09
N ARG A 205 -13.44 13.61 -24.93
CA ARG A 205 -13.93 13.10 -23.65
C ARG A 205 -13.09 11.92 -23.14
N PHE A 206 -12.65 11.05 -24.04
CA PHE A 206 -11.82 9.90 -23.71
C PHE A 206 -10.40 10.32 -23.31
N ALA A 207 -9.77 11.22 -24.07
CA ALA A 207 -8.47 11.81 -23.75
C ALA A 207 -8.51 12.52 -22.40
N TYR A 208 -9.54 13.35 -22.16
CA TYR A 208 -9.73 14.03 -20.88
C TYR A 208 -9.86 13.05 -19.71
N ARG A 209 -10.63 11.97 -19.86
CA ARG A 209 -10.74 10.93 -18.81
C ARG A 209 -9.39 10.30 -18.47
N ASN A 210 -8.62 9.88 -19.48
CA ASN A 210 -7.28 9.32 -19.25
C ASN A 210 -6.32 10.35 -18.64
N ALA A 211 -6.39 11.61 -19.07
CA ALA A 211 -5.58 12.70 -18.50
C ALA A 211 -5.88 12.91 -17.01
N VAL A 212 -7.15 12.88 -16.62
CA VAL A 212 -7.53 13.01 -15.20
C VAL A 212 -7.21 11.73 -14.40
N ASP A 213 -7.26 10.54 -15.02
CA ASP A 213 -6.81 9.31 -14.35
C ASP A 213 -5.30 9.34 -14.04
N LEU A 214 -4.48 10.07 -14.84
CA LEU A 214 -3.06 10.29 -14.54
C LEU A 214 -2.85 11.15 -13.28
N THR A 215 -3.82 12.00 -12.91
CA THR A 215 -3.78 12.82 -11.69
C THR A 215 -4.28 12.08 -10.45
N ASP A 216 -4.32 10.74 -10.48
CA ASP A 216 -4.75 9.88 -9.37
C ASP A 216 -6.21 10.10 -8.92
N ARG A 217 -7.10 10.52 -9.84
CA ARG A 217 -8.51 10.75 -9.53
C ARG A 217 -9.22 9.44 -9.13
N ILE A 218 -9.97 9.49 -8.04
CA ILE A 218 -10.89 8.42 -7.62
C ILE A 218 -12.30 8.97 -7.37
N SER A 219 -13.30 8.10 -7.47
CA SER A 219 -14.69 8.47 -7.18
C SER A 219 -14.85 8.88 -5.71
N PRO A 220 -15.49 10.04 -5.42
CA PRO A 220 -15.78 10.45 -4.04
C PRO A 220 -16.59 9.42 -3.26
N ARG A 221 -17.43 8.63 -3.95
CA ARG A 221 -18.21 7.55 -3.34
C ARG A 221 -17.33 6.44 -2.78
N HIS A 222 -16.25 6.08 -3.47
CA HIS A 222 -15.29 5.06 -3.00
C HIS A 222 -14.51 5.57 -1.79
N VAL A 223 -14.03 6.82 -1.82
CA VAL A 223 -13.36 7.45 -0.67
C VAL A 223 -14.27 7.48 0.55
N ALA A 224 -15.53 7.90 0.39
CA ALA A 224 -16.51 7.92 1.47
C ALA A 224 -16.79 6.52 2.04
N SER A 225 -16.86 5.49 1.17
CA SER A 225 -17.07 4.11 1.59
C SER A 225 -15.90 3.56 2.40
N VAL A 226 -14.66 3.86 2.00
CA VAL A 226 -13.44 3.51 2.75
C VAL A 226 -13.40 4.22 4.10
N ARG A 227 -13.67 5.53 4.13
CA ARG A 227 -13.72 6.31 5.37
C ARG A 227 -14.74 5.74 6.34
N GLN A 228 -15.93 5.39 5.86
CA GLN A 228 -16.97 4.78 6.69
C GLN A 228 -16.57 3.40 7.22
N ALA A 229 -15.94 2.56 6.38
CA ALA A 229 -15.46 1.25 6.80
C ALA A 229 -14.37 1.34 7.88
N ALA A 230 -13.42 2.28 7.72
CA ALA A 230 -12.37 2.52 8.70
C ALA A 230 -12.93 3.07 10.02
N ALA A 231 -13.74 4.13 9.95
CA ALA A 231 -14.34 4.76 11.14
C ALA A 231 -15.35 3.84 11.86
N GLY A 232 -15.98 2.91 11.15
CA GLY A 232 -16.90 1.93 11.74
C GLY A 232 -16.22 0.74 12.41
N THR A 233 -14.88 0.67 12.40
CA THR A 233 -14.14 -0.43 13.03
C THR A 233 -13.99 -0.18 14.53
N GLU A 234 -14.31 -1.19 15.34
CA GLU A 234 -14.19 -1.09 16.80
C GLU A 234 -12.75 -0.75 17.23
N GLY A 235 -12.61 0.22 18.14
CA GLY A 235 -11.31 0.73 18.60
C GLY A 235 -10.75 1.89 17.78
N VAL A 236 -11.33 2.21 16.62
CA VAL A 236 -11.04 3.45 15.88
C VAL A 236 -11.88 4.59 16.47
N LEU A 237 -11.21 5.67 16.87
CA LEU A 237 -11.86 6.87 17.41
C LEU A 237 -12.30 7.82 16.28
N ASP A 238 -11.42 8.00 15.30
CA ASP A 238 -11.66 8.86 14.14
C ASP A 238 -10.81 8.39 12.96
N CYS A 239 -11.32 8.56 11.75
CA CYS A 239 -10.60 8.36 10.50
C CYS A 239 -10.23 9.74 9.95
N ARG A 240 -8.99 10.16 10.21
CA ARG A 240 -8.51 11.51 9.92
C ARG A 240 -8.36 11.72 8.42
N ASP A 241 -7.63 10.84 7.76
CA ASP A 241 -7.31 10.98 6.34
C ASP A 241 -7.49 9.67 5.57
N VAL A 242 -7.87 9.82 4.31
CA VAL A 242 -8.04 8.71 3.35
C VAL A 242 -7.51 9.20 2.01
N LYS A 243 -6.38 8.62 1.59
CA LYS A 243 -5.81 8.83 0.26
C LYS A 243 -5.98 7.55 -0.55
N MET A 244 -6.48 7.70 -1.77
CA MET A 244 -6.65 6.58 -2.68
C MET A 244 -6.12 6.96 -4.06
N ARG A 245 -5.51 6.01 -4.76
CA ARG A 245 -5.10 6.17 -6.16
C ARG A 245 -5.20 4.86 -6.91
N LYS A 246 -5.35 4.94 -8.24
CA LYS A 246 -5.40 3.78 -9.13
C LYS A 246 -4.11 3.71 -9.95
N VAL A 247 -3.49 2.53 -10.00
CA VAL A 247 -2.32 2.25 -10.84
C VAL A 247 -2.63 1.02 -11.67
N GLY A 248 -2.97 1.24 -12.94
CA GLY A 248 -3.52 0.18 -13.78
C GLY A 248 -4.79 -0.38 -13.16
N MET A 249 -4.77 -1.67 -12.78
CA MET A 249 -5.91 -2.36 -12.16
C MET A 249 -5.89 -2.36 -10.64
N GLU A 250 -4.80 -1.91 -10.04
CA GLU A 250 -4.64 -1.95 -8.59
C GLU A 250 -5.07 -0.62 -8.00
N THR A 251 -5.87 -0.69 -6.94
CA THR A 251 -6.19 0.49 -6.12
C THR A 251 -5.34 0.45 -4.86
N PHE A 252 -4.63 1.55 -4.61
CA PHE A 252 -3.83 1.78 -3.42
C PHE A 252 -4.63 2.64 -2.47
N VAL A 253 -4.66 2.25 -1.20
CA VAL A 253 -5.40 2.94 -0.15
C VAL A 253 -4.47 3.19 1.01
N GLU A 254 -4.32 4.45 1.39
CA GLU A 254 -3.62 4.88 2.60
C GLU A 254 -4.67 5.52 3.52
N VAL A 255 -4.81 4.99 4.73
CA VAL A 255 -5.75 5.49 5.72
C VAL A 255 -4.99 5.86 6.98
N THR A 256 -5.29 7.04 7.51
CA THR A 256 -4.83 7.45 8.84
C THR A 256 -6.00 7.36 9.81
N ILE A 257 -5.93 6.39 10.72
CA ILE A 257 -6.88 6.23 11.82
C ILE A 257 -6.30 6.80 13.11
N SER A 258 -7.19 7.12 14.03
CA SER A 258 -6.81 7.46 15.39
C SER A 258 -7.39 6.46 16.37
N MET A 259 -6.61 6.20 17.42
CA MET A 259 -6.91 5.21 18.44
C MET A 259 -6.48 5.76 19.80
N LYS A 260 -6.95 5.16 20.90
CA LYS A 260 -6.56 5.63 22.23
C LYS A 260 -5.06 5.43 22.45
N ALA A 261 -4.44 6.35 23.18
CA ALA A 261 -2.99 6.31 23.42
C ALA A 261 -2.53 5.25 24.43
N ASP A 262 -3.44 4.70 25.22
CA ASP A 262 -3.19 3.73 26.30
C ASP A 262 -3.28 2.26 25.85
N ILE A 263 -3.55 2.01 24.57
CA ILE A 263 -3.62 0.64 24.05
C ILE A 263 -2.21 0.04 23.85
N SER A 264 -2.10 -1.28 23.99
CA SER A 264 -0.87 -1.98 23.65
C SER A 264 -0.60 -1.94 22.15
N PHE A 265 0.68 -2.03 21.77
CA PHE A 265 1.08 -2.09 20.36
C PHE A 265 0.45 -3.28 19.62
N GLU A 266 0.34 -4.43 20.29
CA GLU A 266 -0.33 -5.62 19.75
C GLU A 266 -1.80 -5.35 19.46
N LYS A 267 -2.51 -4.68 20.38
CA LYS A 267 -3.92 -4.33 20.16
C LYS A 267 -4.09 -3.30 19.04
N ALA A 268 -3.18 -2.34 18.93
CA ALA A 268 -3.14 -1.39 17.83
C ALA A 268 -2.99 -2.08 16.46
N HIS A 269 -2.13 -3.11 16.40
CA HIS A 269 -1.96 -3.92 15.19
C HIS A 269 -3.22 -4.72 14.84
N GLU A 270 -3.88 -5.35 15.82
CA GLU A 270 -5.15 -6.06 15.60
C GLU A 270 -6.24 -5.14 15.04
N ILE A 271 -6.41 -3.95 15.62
CA ILE A 271 -7.39 -2.95 15.13
C ILE A 271 -7.06 -2.55 13.70
N SER A 272 -5.78 -2.29 13.41
CA SER A 272 -5.32 -1.92 12.06
C SER A 272 -5.59 -3.02 11.04
N ALA A 273 -5.33 -4.28 11.38
CA ALA A 273 -5.63 -5.43 10.53
C ALA A 273 -7.15 -5.58 10.29
N GLN A 274 -7.98 -5.31 11.31
CA GLN A 274 -9.43 -5.31 11.15
C GLN A 274 -9.92 -4.19 10.22
N VAL A 275 -9.31 -2.99 10.32
CA VAL A 275 -9.58 -1.87 9.39
C VAL A 275 -9.24 -2.27 7.95
N GLU A 276 -8.08 -2.89 7.72
CA GLU A 276 -7.69 -3.39 6.39
C GLU A 276 -8.71 -4.38 5.83
N GLN A 277 -9.15 -5.34 6.65
CA GLN A 277 -10.15 -6.33 6.25
C GLN A 277 -11.51 -5.69 5.93
N ASN A 278 -11.96 -4.74 6.74
CA ASN A 278 -13.22 -4.03 6.55
C ASN A 278 -13.20 -3.22 5.25
N ILE A 279 -12.12 -2.47 5.00
CA ILE A 279 -11.92 -1.74 3.74
C ILE A 279 -11.91 -2.70 2.55
N ALA A 280 -11.19 -3.82 2.66
CA ALA A 280 -11.11 -4.82 1.59
C ALA A 280 -12.48 -5.39 1.23
N SER A 281 -13.32 -5.67 2.23
CA SER A 281 -14.68 -6.21 2.04
C SER A 281 -15.62 -5.24 1.32
N VAL A 282 -15.58 -3.95 1.68
CA VAL A 282 -16.46 -2.92 1.12
C VAL A 282 -16.11 -2.65 -0.34
N LEU A 283 -14.82 -2.59 -0.66
CA LEU A 283 -14.36 -2.35 -2.02
C LEU A 283 -14.52 -3.60 -2.92
N SER A 284 -14.46 -4.82 -2.36
CA SER A 284 -14.73 -6.06 -3.12
C SER A 284 -16.22 -6.29 -3.40
N SER A 285 -17.12 -5.80 -2.53
CA SER A 285 -18.57 -6.08 -2.64
C SER A 285 -19.34 -5.17 -3.60
N LYS A 286 -18.81 -4.00 -3.96
CA LYS A 286 -19.61 -2.93 -4.57
C LYS A 286 -19.36 -2.59 -6.05
N ASP A 287 -18.19 -2.84 -6.65
CA ASP A 287 -17.93 -2.32 -8.03
C ASP A 287 -16.76 -3.00 -8.79
N ASP A 288 -16.74 -4.32 -9.03
CA ASP A 288 -15.76 -4.98 -9.93
C ASP A 288 -14.26 -4.58 -9.68
N LEU A 289 -13.94 -4.10 -8.47
CA LEU A 289 -12.61 -3.73 -8.01
C LEU A 289 -11.97 -4.98 -7.42
N GLU A 290 -11.84 -6.03 -8.24
CA GLU A 290 -11.33 -7.36 -7.85
C GLU A 290 -9.87 -7.36 -7.36
N ILE A 291 -9.18 -6.21 -7.36
CA ILE A 291 -7.73 -6.16 -7.12
C ILE A 291 -7.38 -5.02 -6.15
N LEU A 292 -7.77 -5.22 -4.89
CA LEU A 292 -7.20 -4.49 -3.75
C LEU A 292 -5.96 -5.23 -3.30
N LYS A 293 -4.80 -4.65 -3.55
CA LYS A 293 -3.52 -5.32 -3.22
C LYS A 293 -2.69 -4.60 -2.18
N ASN A 294 -3.00 -3.35 -1.85
CA ASN A 294 -2.18 -2.58 -0.92
C ASN A 294 -3.04 -1.56 -0.17
N ILE A 295 -3.48 -1.96 1.02
CA ILE A 295 -4.03 -1.06 2.02
C ILE A 295 -2.89 -0.80 3.02
N THR A 296 -2.66 0.45 3.37
CA THR A 296 -1.70 0.84 4.40
C THR A 296 -2.45 1.64 5.43
N VAL A 297 -2.47 1.12 6.66
CA VAL A 297 -3.08 1.80 7.80
C VAL A 297 -1.97 2.44 8.62
N HIS A 298 -1.94 3.77 8.62
CA HIS A 298 -1.21 4.53 9.61
C HIS A 298 -2.15 4.80 10.79
N PHE A 299 -1.65 4.68 12.01
CA PHE A 299 -2.43 5.00 13.19
C PHE A 299 -1.72 6.01 14.07
N GLU A 300 -2.48 6.99 14.56
CA GLU A 300 -2.00 8.01 15.47
C GLU A 300 -2.66 7.87 16.84
N PRO A 301 -1.90 7.96 17.93
CA PRO A 301 -2.48 8.01 19.26
C PRO A 301 -3.24 9.33 19.42
N THR A 302 -4.49 9.23 19.84
CA THR A 302 -5.24 10.38 20.36
C THR A 302 -5.22 10.30 21.86
N TYR A 303 -4.51 11.25 22.45
CA TYR A 303 -4.55 11.53 23.85
C TYR A 303 -5.87 12.26 24.13
N SER A 304 -6.78 11.65 24.88
CA SER A 304 -7.91 12.37 25.46
C SER A 304 -7.40 13.52 26.34
N ALA A 305 -8.26 14.52 26.59
CA ALA A 305 -8.00 15.53 27.63
C ALA A 305 -7.70 14.87 29.00
N ASP A 306 -8.27 13.69 29.22
CA ASP A 306 -7.90 12.74 30.27
C ASP A 306 -6.67 11.94 29.84
N ILE A 307 -5.50 12.57 29.79
CA ILE A 307 -4.24 11.82 29.66
C ILE A 307 -4.11 10.99 30.95
N PRO A 308 -3.90 9.66 30.87
CA PRO A 308 -3.64 8.86 32.06
C PRO A 308 -2.51 9.51 32.86
N PRO A 309 -2.69 9.74 34.18
CA PRO A 309 -1.66 10.34 35.01
C PRO A 309 -0.29 9.67 34.83
N GLU A 310 -0.28 8.35 34.61
CA GLU A 310 0.88 7.52 34.33
C GLU A 310 1.71 8.07 33.16
N SER A 311 1.10 8.45 32.03
CA SER A 311 1.82 8.97 30.87
C SER A 311 2.36 10.39 31.07
N ILE A 312 1.68 11.19 31.90
CA ILE A 312 2.21 12.50 32.31
C ILE A 312 3.44 12.30 33.21
N ILE A 313 3.33 11.39 34.19
CA ILE A 313 4.38 11.01 35.13
C ILE A 313 5.60 10.46 34.40
N GLU A 314 5.41 9.53 33.47
CA GLU A 314 6.49 8.92 32.68
C GLU A 314 7.27 10.00 31.92
N ARG A 315 6.58 10.89 31.19
CA ARG A 315 7.23 11.98 30.44
C ARG A 315 7.90 13.01 31.35
N ALA A 316 7.31 13.31 32.50
CA ALA A 316 7.88 14.25 33.47
C ALA A 316 9.18 13.68 34.07
N ALA A 317 9.17 12.40 34.46
CA ALA A 317 10.33 11.71 35.00
C ALA A 317 11.42 11.48 33.93
N ALA A 318 11.05 11.14 32.69
CA ALA A 318 12.01 10.83 31.62
C ALA A 318 12.86 12.03 31.21
N ARG A 319 12.37 13.25 31.44
CA ARG A 319 13.09 14.50 31.15
C ARG A 319 14.14 14.87 32.19
N VAL A 320 14.15 14.21 33.35
CA VAL A 320 15.10 14.51 34.42
C VAL A 320 16.48 13.96 34.05
N ALA A 321 17.49 14.83 34.11
CA ALA A 321 18.86 14.45 33.83
C ALA A 321 19.34 13.34 34.80
N GLY A 322 19.92 12.27 34.24
CA GLY A 322 20.39 11.12 35.02
C GLY A 322 19.43 9.93 35.02
N VAL A 323 18.17 10.11 34.66
CA VAL A 323 17.22 9.02 34.43
C VAL A 323 17.60 8.26 33.15
N LYS A 324 17.69 6.93 33.25
CA LYS A 324 18.06 6.03 32.14
C LYS A 324 16.92 5.15 31.66
N GLY A 325 15.92 4.94 32.50
CA GLY A 325 14.74 4.15 32.20
C GLY A 325 13.69 4.33 33.30
N ILE A 326 12.42 4.13 32.96
CA ILE A 326 11.30 4.20 33.90
C ILE A 326 10.40 3.02 33.61
N HIS A 327 9.91 2.37 34.67
CA HIS A 327 8.91 1.32 34.55
C HIS A 327 8.08 1.22 35.83
N ASN A 328 7.05 0.38 35.79
CA ASN A 328 6.20 0.08 36.94
C ASN A 328 5.62 1.33 37.61
N ILE A 329 5.07 2.24 36.79
CA ILE A 329 4.38 3.44 37.30
C ILE A 329 3.01 2.99 37.79
N ILE A 330 2.76 3.17 39.08
CA ILE A 330 1.52 2.85 39.77
C ILE A 330 0.93 4.16 40.28
N VAL A 331 -0.30 4.46 39.90
CA VAL A 331 -1.04 5.62 40.38
C VAL A 331 -2.29 5.13 41.10
N SER A 332 -2.43 5.51 42.36
CA SER A 332 -3.58 5.18 43.21
C SER A 332 -4.24 6.44 43.72
N LYS A 333 -5.57 6.44 43.83
CA LYS A 333 -6.31 7.59 44.39
C LYS A 333 -6.72 7.29 45.83
N VAL A 334 -6.28 8.13 46.76
CA VAL A 334 -6.61 7.99 48.18
C VAL A 334 -8.07 8.41 48.40
N GLN A 335 -8.93 7.48 48.81
CA GLN A 335 -10.37 7.73 48.93
C GLN A 335 -10.72 8.81 49.96
N SER A 336 -9.94 8.96 51.04
CA SER A 336 -10.20 9.93 52.11
C SER A 336 -9.83 11.37 51.75
N THR A 337 -8.81 11.58 50.92
CA THR A 337 -8.29 12.92 50.57
C THR A 337 -8.54 13.30 49.11
N GLY A 338 -8.89 12.33 48.26
CA GLY A 338 -9.03 12.50 46.82
C GLY A 338 -7.70 12.72 46.07
N ARG A 339 -6.56 12.74 46.77
CA ARG A 339 -5.24 12.97 46.19
C ARG A 339 -4.67 11.70 45.55
N LEU A 340 -3.77 11.90 44.59
CA LEU A 340 -3.06 10.81 43.93
C LEU A 340 -1.81 10.41 44.72
N GLU A 341 -1.57 9.12 44.85
CA GLU A 341 -0.35 8.52 45.35
C GLU A 341 0.35 7.81 44.19
N VAL A 342 1.61 8.17 43.97
CA VAL A 342 2.39 7.71 42.81
C VAL A 342 3.57 6.88 43.32
N SER A 343 3.76 5.71 42.75
CA SER A 343 4.98 4.91 42.90
C SER A 343 5.56 4.60 41.52
N LEU A 344 6.87 4.72 41.36
CA LEU A 344 7.54 4.41 40.09
C LEU A 344 8.96 3.90 40.31
N HIS A 345 9.44 3.07 39.38
CA HIS A 345 10.83 2.62 39.36
C HIS A 345 11.62 3.47 38.36
N VAL A 346 12.73 4.02 38.82
CA VAL A 346 13.63 4.88 38.04
C VAL A 346 14.99 4.22 37.97
N GLN A 347 15.41 3.93 36.74
CA GLN A 347 16.72 3.35 36.47
C GLN A 347 17.78 4.44 36.36
N VAL A 348 18.88 4.30 37.10
CA VAL A 348 20.02 5.23 37.12
C VAL A 348 21.33 4.50 36.79
N ASN A 349 22.43 5.23 36.63
CA ASN A 349 23.74 4.61 36.38
C ASN A 349 24.17 3.73 37.56
N ARG A 350 24.68 2.52 37.27
CA ARG A 350 25.25 1.59 38.27
C ARG A 350 26.38 2.17 39.10
N SER A 351 27.18 3.07 38.52
CA SER A 351 28.27 3.72 39.23
C SER A 351 27.85 4.96 40.01
N ALA A 352 26.56 5.33 40.00
CA ALA A 352 26.08 6.49 40.73
C ALA A 352 26.19 6.26 42.24
N THR A 353 26.63 7.29 42.96
CA THR A 353 26.61 7.28 44.42
C THR A 353 25.18 7.36 44.95
N LEU A 354 24.95 6.93 46.19
CA LEU A 354 23.63 7.08 46.82
C LEU A 354 23.18 8.55 46.86
N SER A 355 24.11 9.48 47.08
CA SER A 355 23.82 10.91 47.07
C SER A 355 23.38 11.41 45.69
N GLU A 356 24.05 10.99 44.61
CA GLU A 356 23.64 11.33 43.23
C GLU A 356 22.29 10.71 42.86
N ALA A 357 22.07 9.44 43.21
CA ALA A 357 20.82 8.76 42.97
C ALA A 357 19.65 9.42 43.72
N HIS A 358 19.88 9.87 44.96
CA HIS A 358 18.90 10.60 45.75
C HIS A 358 18.57 11.98 45.14
N LEU A 359 19.56 12.70 44.60
CA LEU A 359 19.31 13.95 43.87
C LEU A 359 18.44 13.72 42.62
N ILE A 360 18.67 12.63 41.89
CA ILE A 360 17.84 12.25 40.73
C ILE A 360 16.40 11.95 41.19
N ALA A 361 16.22 11.19 42.26
CA ALA A 361 14.89 10.90 42.81
C ALA A 361 14.14 12.19 43.19
N ASN A 362 14.78 13.11 43.92
CA ASN A 362 14.16 14.39 44.29
C ASN A 362 13.78 15.22 43.05
N ALA A 363 14.66 15.27 42.05
CA ALA A 363 14.38 15.98 40.80
C ALA A 363 13.21 15.35 40.01
N VAL A 364 13.07 14.02 40.06
CA VAL A 364 11.91 13.30 39.49
C VAL A 364 10.64 13.66 40.23
N GLU A 365 10.65 13.65 41.57
CA GLU A 365 9.49 14.06 42.37
C GLU A 365 9.06 15.50 42.06
N ASP A 366 10.00 16.43 42.02
CA ASP A 366 9.74 17.85 41.75
C ASP A 366 9.18 18.04 40.32
N SER A 367 9.74 17.32 39.35
CA SER A 367 9.25 17.32 37.97
C SER A 367 7.79 16.86 37.89
N ILE A 368 7.44 15.76 38.57
CA ILE A 368 6.07 15.22 38.60
C ILE A 368 5.11 16.18 39.32
N LYS A 369 5.49 16.68 40.52
CA LYS A 369 4.68 17.64 41.30
C LYS A 369 4.39 18.93 40.53
N SER A 370 5.31 19.36 39.67
CA SER A 370 5.12 20.55 38.83
C SER A 370 4.05 20.37 37.75
N GLN A 371 3.82 19.14 37.30
CA GLN A 371 2.87 18.82 36.22
C GLN A 371 1.48 18.42 36.75
N ILE A 372 1.40 17.78 37.93
CA ILE A 372 0.16 17.27 38.49
C ILE A 372 -0.02 17.77 39.93
N LYS A 373 -0.86 18.79 40.11
CA LYS A 373 -1.08 19.42 41.43
C LYS A 373 -1.86 18.53 42.41
N GLU A 374 -2.58 17.52 41.93
CA GLU A 374 -3.38 16.63 42.78
C GLU A 374 -2.55 15.50 43.43
N VAL A 375 -1.26 15.38 43.12
CA VAL A 375 -0.38 14.37 43.71
C VAL A 375 -0.07 14.73 45.16
N GLY A 376 -0.43 13.82 46.06
CA GLY A 376 -0.18 13.93 47.50
C GLY A 376 1.20 13.41 47.88
N ASN A 377 1.53 12.17 47.49
CA ASN A 377 2.80 11.51 47.81
C ASN A 377 3.40 10.84 46.57
N ILE A 378 4.73 10.88 46.45
CA ILE A 378 5.48 10.24 45.37
C ILE A 378 6.57 9.38 46.00
N THR A 379 6.63 8.12 45.61
CA THR A 379 7.68 7.18 46.03
C THR A 379 8.49 6.79 44.81
N VAL A 380 9.75 7.22 44.76
CA VAL A 380 10.68 6.86 43.69
C VAL A 380 11.55 5.69 44.14
N HIS A 381 11.35 4.52 43.54
CA HIS A 381 12.22 3.36 43.71
C HIS A 381 13.41 3.47 42.75
N LEU A 382 14.61 3.65 43.30
CA LEU A 382 15.84 3.74 42.50
C LEU A 382 16.40 2.36 42.20
N GLU A 383 16.63 2.09 40.93
CA GLU A 383 17.22 0.85 40.46
C GLU A 383 18.46 1.12 39.61
N PRO A 384 19.50 0.29 39.70
CA PRO A 384 20.58 0.34 38.74
C PRO A 384 20.09 -0.13 37.37
N LEU A 385 20.42 0.60 36.30
CA LEU A 385 20.16 0.17 34.93
C LEU A 385 20.74 -1.23 34.71
N MET A 386 19.86 -2.18 34.36
CA MET A 386 20.27 -3.48 33.86
C MET A 386 20.61 -3.32 32.37
N PRO A 387 21.83 -3.66 31.95
CA PRO A 387 22.19 -3.60 30.53
C PRO A 387 21.38 -4.62 29.73
N ASN A 388 20.77 -4.19 28.63
CA ASN A 388 20.14 -5.10 27.70
C ASN A 388 21.21 -5.90 26.95
N VAL A 389 20.96 -7.22 26.84
CA VAL A 389 21.68 -8.26 26.07
C VAL A 389 23.13 -7.89 25.71
N ARG A 390 24.07 -8.34 26.53
CA ARG A 390 25.51 -8.17 26.30
C ARG A 390 26.15 -9.43 25.71
N GLY A 391 27.19 -9.27 24.90
CA GLY A 391 28.16 -10.33 24.66
C GLY A 391 28.76 -10.79 26.00
N ILE A 392 28.76 -12.10 26.23
CA ILE A 392 29.33 -12.71 27.42
C ILE A 392 30.52 -13.59 27.01
N ALA A 393 31.70 -13.30 27.57
CA ALA A 393 32.87 -14.16 27.42
C ALA A 393 32.93 -15.13 28.62
N PRO A 394 32.96 -16.46 28.40
CA PRO A 394 33.08 -17.40 29.50
C PRO A 394 34.41 -17.21 30.23
N ILE A 395 34.36 -17.17 31.55
CA ILE A 395 35.53 -17.17 32.43
C ILE A 395 35.67 -18.58 32.98
N SER A 396 36.79 -19.25 32.68
CA SER A 396 37.13 -20.53 33.28
C SER A 396 38.11 -20.33 34.44
N ASP A 397 37.60 -19.87 35.59
CA ASP A 397 38.40 -19.66 36.80
C ASP A 397 37.97 -20.65 37.88
N VAL A 398 38.80 -21.68 38.08
CA VAL A 398 38.55 -22.77 39.03
C VAL A 398 38.53 -22.26 40.47
N GLN A 399 39.39 -21.29 40.81
CA GLN A 399 39.43 -20.72 42.17
C GLN A 399 38.15 -19.93 42.49
N LEU A 400 37.64 -19.22 41.49
CA LEU A 400 36.38 -18.50 41.59
C LEU A 400 35.18 -19.46 41.74
N GLN A 401 35.16 -20.55 40.98
CA GLN A 401 34.12 -21.59 41.10
C GLN A 401 34.16 -22.29 42.48
N ASP A 402 35.33 -22.73 42.94
CA ASP A 402 35.49 -23.37 44.25
C ASP A 402 35.09 -22.45 45.41
N SER A 403 35.41 -21.16 45.27
CA SER A 403 35.00 -20.11 46.20
C SER A 403 33.48 -19.96 46.27
N ILE A 404 32.78 -19.97 45.13
CA ILE A 404 31.31 -19.92 45.07
C ILE A 404 30.70 -21.19 45.67
N ILE A 405 31.22 -22.37 45.33
CA ILE A 405 30.77 -23.65 45.92
C ILE A 405 30.90 -23.61 47.44
N GLY A 406 31.99 -23.05 47.96
CA GLY A 406 32.20 -22.86 49.41
C GLY A 406 31.10 -22.02 50.06
N ILE A 407 30.75 -20.88 49.45
CA ILE A 407 29.67 -20.00 49.95
C ILE A 407 28.32 -20.71 49.92
N VAL A 408 28.01 -21.39 48.81
CA VAL A 408 26.73 -22.07 48.61
C VAL A 408 26.57 -23.26 49.58
N ARG A 409 27.64 -24.00 49.86
CA ARG A 409 27.61 -25.12 50.82
C ARG A 409 27.54 -24.69 52.28
N GLN A 410 28.05 -23.50 52.62
CA GLN A 410 28.02 -22.99 53.99
C GLN A 410 26.61 -22.71 54.52
N THR A 411 25.62 -22.54 53.64
CA THR A 411 24.23 -22.33 54.07
C THR A 411 23.58 -23.61 54.60
N GLY A 412 24.06 -24.79 54.21
CA GLY A 412 23.61 -26.07 54.77
C GLY A 412 22.25 -26.60 54.28
N TYR A 413 21.54 -25.86 53.42
CA TYR A 413 20.20 -26.21 52.91
C TYR A 413 20.20 -26.79 51.48
N ILE A 414 21.31 -26.64 50.75
CA ILE A 414 21.43 -27.06 49.36
C ILE A 414 21.96 -28.51 49.30
N GLN A 415 21.18 -29.40 48.69
CA GLN A 415 21.53 -30.80 48.51
C GLN A 415 22.69 -30.96 47.54
N ARG A 416 22.65 -30.21 46.43
CA ARG A 416 23.66 -30.27 45.37
C ARG A 416 23.77 -28.93 44.65
N VAL A 417 25.00 -28.50 44.41
CA VAL A 417 25.30 -27.41 43.48
C VAL A 417 25.42 -28.02 42.08
N GLY A 418 24.57 -27.58 41.16
CA GLY A 418 24.55 -27.98 39.76
C GLY A 418 25.63 -27.26 38.95
N ARG A 419 25.24 -26.61 37.85
CA ARG A 419 26.17 -25.86 37.01
C ARG A 419 26.52 -24.52 37.65
N ILE A 420 27.79 -24.14 37.60
CA ILE A 420 28.25 -22.78 37.85
C ILE A 420 28.80 -22.23 36.53
N ALA A 421 28.17 -21.19 36.01
CA ALA A 421 28.60 -20.52 34.80
C ALA A 421 29.01 -19.08 35.12
N THR A 422 30.23 -18.72 34.76
CA THR A 422 30.82 -17.42 35.07
C THR A 422 31.23 -16.73 33.79
N PHE A 423 30.84 -15.47 33.65
CA PHE A 423 31.04 -14.71 32.43
C PHE A 423 31.58 -13.31 32.74
N ARG A 424 32.41 -12.79 31.82
CA ARG A 424 32.74 -11.36 31.78
C ARG A 424 31.84 -10.71 30.74
N THR A 425 31.13 -9.67 31.14
CA THR A 425 30.42 -8.80 30.19
C THR A 425 31.37 -7.79 29.57
N GLU A 426 30.98 -7.17 28.45
CA GLU A 426 31.77 -6.14 27.74
C GLU A 426 32.18 -4.96 28.65
N ASP A 427 31.31 -4.53 29.56
CA ASP A 427 31.60 -3.47 30.55
C ASP A 427 32.41 -3.99 31.76
N ASN A 428 33.17 -5.06 31.58
CA ASN A 428 34.02 -5.73 32.58
C ASN A 428 33.26 -6.20 33.86
N THR A 429 31.94 -6.24 33.84
CA THR A 429 31.12 -6.74 34.95
C THR A 429 31.15 -8.26 34.99
N LEU A 430 31.36 -8.85 36.17
CA LEU A 430 31.31 -10.30 36.39
C LEU A 430 29.85 -10.76 36.49
N LYS A 431 29.43 -11.73 35.67
CA LYS A 431 28.14 -12.43 35.79
C LYS A 431 28.36 -13.85 36.29
N ILE A 432 27.59 -14.27 37.28
CA ILE A 432 27.67 -15.57 37.94
C ILE A 432 26.26 -16.18 37.93
N ASP A 433 26.10 -17.30 37.24
CA ASP A 433 24.86 -18.07 37.22
C ASP A 433 25.12 -19.41 37.94
N VAL A 434 24.32 -19.73 38.96
CA VAL A 434 24.48 -20.94 39.79
C VAL A 434 23.18 -21.72 39.84
N ASP A 435 23.23 -23.00 39.50
CA ASP A 435 22.09 -23.91 39.67
C ASP A 435 22.20 -24.59 41.05
N CYS A 436 21.15 -24.51 41.85
CA CYS A 436 21.08 -25.06 43.20
C CYS A 436 19.91 -26.02 43.31
N VAL A 437 20.21 -27.26 43.74
CA VAL A 437 19.20 -28.30 43.99
C VAL A 437 18.86 -28.32 45.48
N PHE A 438 17.59 -28.10 45.81
CA PHE A 438 17.08 -28.05 47.17
C PHE A 438 16.62 -29.43 47.66
N SER A 439 16.83 -29.72 48.95
CA SER A 439 16.47 -31.03 49.53
C SER A 439 14.95 -31.20 49.65
N SER A 440 14.38 -32.27 49.10
CA SER A 440 12.94 -32.57 49.10
C SER A 440 12.36 -33.10 50.44
N GLY A 441 13.11 -33.01 51.54
CA GLY A 441 12.78 -33.63 52.83
C GLY A 441 11.66 -32.94 53.63
N GLN A 442 11.32 -31.69 53.34
CA GLN A 442 10.15 -30.98 53.86
C GLN A 442 9.57 -30.07 52.76
N PRO A 443 8.26 -29.80 52.72
CA PRO A 443 7.69 -28.83 51.79
C PRO A 443 8.16 -27.43 52.17
N GLU A 444 9.31 -27.02 51.62
CA GLU A 444 9.77 -25.64 51.74
C GLU A 444 8.84 -24.74 50.92
N THR A 445 8.32 -23.68 51.53
CA THR A 445 7.56 -22.68 50.80
C THR A 445 8.50 -21.96 49.83
N ILE A 446 7.97 -21.52 48.69
CA ILE A 446 8.74 -20.68 47.74
C ILE A 446 9.34 -19.45 48.44
N GLU A 447 8.64 -18.92 49.45
CA GLU A 447 9.12 -17.83 50.31
C GLU A 447 10.43 -18.20 51.04
N ARG A 448 10.49 -19.38 51.66
CA ARG A 448 11.70 -19.85 52.35
C ARG A 448 12.86 -20.10 51.39
N VAL A 449 12.57 -20.69 50.23
CA VAL A 449 13.57 -20.89 49.17
C VAL A 449 14.12 -19.53 48.70
N HIS A 450 13.26 -18.53 48.54
CA HIS A 450 13.65 -17.17 48.13
C HIS A 450 14.52 -16.47 49.19
N GLU A 451 14.25 -16.66 50.49
CA GLU A 451 15.11 -16.16 51.57
C GLU A 451 16.52 -16.74 51.48
N ILE A 452 16.63 -18.06 51.32
CA ILE A 452 17.93 -18.77 51.24
C ILE A 452 18.71 -18.34 49.99
N VAL A 453 18.02 -18.23 48.84
CA VAL A 453 18.60 -17.72 47.59
C VAL A 453 19.13 -16.30 47.77
N SER A 454 18.32 -15.41 48.37
CA SER A 454 18.70 -14.02 48.62
C SER A 454 19.95 -13.91 49.51
N ASP A 455 20.06 -14.77 50.52
CA ASP A 455 21.24 -14.83 51.39
C ASP A 455 22.50 -15.29 50.64
N ILE A 456 22.39 -16.33 49.80
CA ILE A 456 23.52 -16.80 48.99
C ILE A 456 23.95 -15.72 47.99
N GLU A 457 23.00 -15.09 47.30
CA GLU A 457 23.26 -14.01 46.36
C GLU A 457 24.00 -12.86 47.04
N LYS A 458 23.56 -12.48 48.25
CA LYS A 458 24.19 -11.46 49.08
C LYS A 458 25.63 -11.84 49.47
N GLN A 459 25.88 -13.07 49.90
CA GLN A 459 27.24 -13.52 50.27
C GLN A 459 28.19 -13.52 49.06
N ILE A 460 27.71 -13.95 47.88
CA ILE A 460 28.49 -13.90 46.64
C ILE A 460 28.80 -12.44 46.26
N ARG A 461 27.82 -11.54 46.33
CA ARG A 461 28.00 -10.11 46.04
C ARG A 461 28.95 -9.41 47.00
N LEU A 462 28.98 -9.80 48.28
CA LEU A 462 29.93 -9.28 49.26
C LEU A 462 31.37 -9.67 48.90
N LYS A 463 31.59 -10.89 48.40
CA LYS A 463 32.91 -11.36 47.99
C LYS A 463 33.33 -10.84 46.61
N TYR A 464 32.36 -10.62 45.72
CA TYR A 464 32.58 -10.12 44.36
C TYR A 464 31.72 -8.87 44.09
N PRO A 465 32.16 -7.68 44.56
CA PRO A 465 31.39 -6.44 44.43
C PRO A 465 31.09 -6.09 42.97
N GLY A 466 29.86 -5.63 42.71
CA GLY A 466 29.40 -5.26 41.37
C GLY A 466 29.08 -6.44 40.46
N SER A 467 29.15 -7.68 40.93
CA SER A 467 28.74 -8.86 40.15
C SER A 467 27.22 -8.96 39.98
N ILE A 468 26.80 -9.49 38.83
CA ILE A 468 25.42 -9.91 38.58
C ILE A 468 25.35 -11.38 38.94
N VAL A 469 24.56 -11.73 39.95
CA VAL A 469 24.41 -13.10 40.44
C VAL A 469 22.99 -13.54 40.17
N THR A 470 22.84 -14.70 39.51
CA THR A 470 21.55 -15.36 39.30
C THR A 470 21.64 -16.74 39.91
N ILE A 471 20.68 -17.10 40.75
CA ILE A 471 20.60 -18.45 41.33
C ILE A 471 19.33 -19.11 40.79
N HIS A 472 19.51 -20.19 40.05
CA HIS A 472 18.42 -21.03 39.60
C HIS A 472 18.16 -22.11 40.64
N THR A 473 16.89 -22.27 41.02
CA THR A 473 16.49 -23.26 42.02
C THR A 473 15.81 -24.43 41.34
N GLU A 474 16.31 -25.64 41.58
CA GLU A 474 15.72 -26.88 41.09
C GLU A 474 15.24 -27.74 42.27
N PRO A 475 14.08 -28.40 42.15
CA PRO A 475 13.66 -29.41 43.12
C PRO A 475 14.55 -30.66 43.03
N GLY A 476 14.95 -31.20 44.19
CA GLY A 476 15.85 -32.36 44.32
C GLY A 476 15.19 -33.70 44.50
#